data_AF-A0A9X7UV80-F1
#
_entry.id   AF-A0A9X7UV80-F1
#
_cell.length_a   1.000
_cell.length_b   1.000
_cell.length_c   1.000
_cell.angle_alpha   90.00
_cell.angle_beta   90.00
_cell.angle_gamma   90.00
#
_symmetry.space_group_name_H-M   'P 1'
#
loop_
_entity.id
_entity.type
_entity.pdbx_description
1 polymer ?
#
loop_
_entity_poly.entity_id
_entity_poly.type
_entity_poly.pdbx_seq_one_letter_code
_entity_poly.pdbx_strand_id
1 'polypeptide(L)'
;MKKTPRSLVRASLGGLLLPALAMAQLPDTDGDGIADYFEMQLGYDWQNKASRPADQDGDGIPDIFDDDIDGDGISNRDEQAQGYDPQQASPDIDGDGVPNAQDLFPLDPNEWSDLDGDGIGDNADPDADGDGVPDVQEIALGFNPLSRDSVPPDRDGDGVPDAFDSDRDGDGFGNAMDMFPDDPTEWFDLDADGVGDNQDTDIDGDGIRNEQETALGFDPYDRFSVPPDLDGDGIPDALDDDMDGDGVANAQDAFLLDASEWADMDDDGRGDNSDADIDGDGISNEHETALGFDPRDPLSKPADRDGDGIPDALDDDIDGDGVLNKQDAFPYDRREWADLDGDGVGDNSDPDTDGDGIANTDEQQLGFDPRDPLSVPPDLDGDGIPDALDADIDGDGVANGQDAFPRDATEWADLDGDGVGDNADPDIDGDGFSNAQERRAGSDPRNRNSFPDVEPPVLDLVQWSATEPGWLQGMAYDDGMGLRAVWLQHSSGQRCDGELIYSGHFRIQCSAAQGVVGWTLMAEDKAGNTARRSLK
;
A
#
# COMPACT_ATOMS: atom_id res chain seq x y z
N MET A 1 64.19 56.03 -12.61
CA MET A 1 65.36 56.92 -12.35
C MET A 1 65.34 58.03 -13.40
N LYS A 2 65.03 59.27 -13.01
CA LYS A 2 64.85 60.40 -13.96
C LYS A 2 66.19 60.88 -14.51
N LYS A 3 66.45 60.65 -15.80
CA LYS A 3 67.43 61.40 -16.60
C LYS A 3 66.65 62.44 -17.40
N THR A 4 66.93 63.70 -17.11
CA THR A 4 66.45 64.89 -17.83
C THR A 4 67.14 64.99 -19.20
N PRO A 5 66.42 65.24 -20.31
CA PRO A 5 67.03 65.74 -21.52
C PRO A 5 67.23 67.25 -21.45
N ARG A 6 68.40 67.68 -21.90
CA ARG A 6 68.84 69.07 -21.98
C ARG A 6 68.12 69.75 -23.13
N SER A 7 67.13 70.59 -22.83
CA SER A 7 66.66 71.61 -23.78
C SER A 7 67.80 72.62 -24.00
N LEU A 8 68.38 72.61 -25.19
CA LEU A 8 69.43 73.52 -25.63
C LEU A 8 68.78 74.67 -26.42
N VAL A 9 67.93 75.47 -25.76
CA VAL A 9 67.45 76.72 -26.35
C VAL A 9 68.60 77.74 -26.26
N ARG A 10 69.38 77.84 -27.35
CA ARG A 10 70.24 78.99 -27.61
C ARG A 10 69.35 80.15 -28.07
N ALA A 11 68.84 80.91 -27.10
CA ALA A 11 68.44 82.29 -27.35
C ALA A 11 69.72 83.14 -27.40
N SER A 12 70.09 83.63 -28.59
CA SER A 12 71.05 84.73 -28.73
C SER A 12 70.60 85.68 -29.84
N LEU A 13 70.08 86.81 -29.38
CA LEU A 13 70.06 88.15 -29.97
C LEU A 13 70.35 88.31 -31.47
N GLY A 14 69.41 88.98 -32.15
CA GLY A 14 69.77 90.17 -32.91
C GLY A 14 69.42 90.16 -34.40
N GLY A 15 68.14 90.10 -34.73
CA GLY A 15 67.61 90.46 -36.04
C GLY A 15 66.10 90.57 -35.90
N LEU A 16 65.54 91.75 -36.15
CA LEU A 16 64.09 91.95 -36.08
C LEU A 16 63.49 91.35 -37.37
N LEU A 17 63.41 90.02 -37.44
CA LEU A 17 62.63 89.33 -38.47
C LEU A 17 61.19 89.32 -38.00
N LEU A 18 60.39 90.20 -38.63
CA LEU A 18 58.95 90.12 -38.57
C LEU A 18 58.54 88.83 -39.31
N PRO A 19 57.71 87.96 -38.72
CA PRO A 19 57.27 86.74 -39.40
C PRO A 19 56.51 87.11 -40.68
N ALA A 20 56.73 86.37 -41.77
CA ALA A 20 56.15 86.60 -43.11
C ALA A 20 54.62 86.86 -43.08
N LEU A 21 53.91 86.26 -42.11
CA LEU A 21 52.46 86.46 -41.92
C LEU A 21 52.06 87.89 -41.45
N ALA A 22 53.01 88.72 -41.00
CA ALA A 22 52.80 90.11 -40.61
C ALA A 22 53.14 91.11 -41.74
N MET A 23 53.78 90.66 -42.84
CA MET A 23 54.24 91.54 -43.93
C MET A 23 53.15 91.88 -44.94
N ALA A 24 52.20 90.96 -45.17
CA ALA A 24 51.04 91.15 -46.07
C ALA A 24 50.03 92.26 -45.65
N GLN A 25 50.32 93.01 -44.58
CA GLN A 25 49.49 94.12 -44.10
C GLN A 25 50.23 95.47 -44.07
N LEU A 26 51.48 95.52 -44.51
CA LEU A 26 52.18 96.78 -44.64
C LEU A 26 51.61 97.54 -45.85
N PRO A 27 51.43 98.88 -45.75
CA PRO A 27 50.95 99.67 -46.88
C PRO A 27 51.92 99.55 -48.07
N ASP A 28 51.35 99.31 -49.26
CA ASP A 28 52.01 99.39 -50.56
C ASP A 28 51.19 100.40 -51.40
N THR A 29 51.69 101.63 -51.48
CA THR A 29 50.96 102.77 -52.05
C THR A 29 50.86 102.69 -53.58
N ASP A 30 51.85 102.12 -54.26
CA ASP A 30 51.90 102.07 -55.72
C ASP A 30 51.60 100.67 -56.31
N GLY A 31 51.44 99.68 -55.45
CA GLY A 31 50.94 98.34 -55.73
C GLY A 31 51.98 97.47 -56.45
N ASP A 32 53.26 97.64 -56.15
CA ASP A 32 54.35 96.94 -56.82
C ASP A 32 54.84 95.66 -56.13
N GLY A 33 54.35 95.37 -54.93
CA GLY A 33 54.64 94.15 -54.17
C GLY A 33 55.55 94.38 -52.97
N ILE A 34 56.24 95.52 -52.87
CA ILE A 34 57.14 95.84 -51.77
C ILE A 34 56.51 96.90 -50.88
N ALA A 35 56.60 96.73 -49.56
CA ALA A 35 55.98 97.67 -48.63
C ALA A 35 56.68 99.05 -48.61
N ASP A 36 55.90 100.13 -48.48
CA ASP A 36 56.36 101.54 -48.38
C ASP A 36 57.51 101.71 -47.37
N TYR A 37 57.45 100.93 -46.26
CA TYR A 37 58.46 100.94 -45.20
C TYR A 37 59.86 100.55 -45.71
N PHE A 38 59.96 99.49 -46.51
CA PHE A 38 61.23 99.00 -47.04
C PHE A 38 61.80 99.96 -48.08
N GLU A 39 60.96 100.47 -48.96
CA GLU A 39 61.36 101.45 -49.98
C GLU A 39 61.90 102.73 -49.35
N MET A 40 61.21 103.26 -48.34
CA MET A 40 61.67 104.44 -47.60
C MET A 40 63.02 104.22 -46.90
N GLN A 41 63.26 103.03 -46.33
CA GLN A 41 64.52 102.71 -45.67
C GLN A 41 65.69 102.60 -46.65
N LEU A 42 65.42 102.06 -47.83
CA LEU A 42 66.43 101.83 -48.87
C LEU A 42 66.58 103.03 -49.82
N GLY A 43 65.73 104.05 -49.68
CA GLY A 43 65.79 105.31 -50.44
C GLY A 43 65.09 105.26 -51.81
N TYR A 44 64.15 104.34 -52.00
CA TYR A 44 63.29 104.20 -53.17
C TYR A 44 62.01 105.06 -53.02
N ASP A 45 61.41 105.43 -54.16
CA ASP A 45 60.21 106.28 -54.26
C ASP A 45 58.91 105.45 -54.21
N TRP A 46 58.37 105.28 -52.99
CA TRP A 46 57.15 104.55 -52.63
C TRP A 46 55.83 104.99 -53.30
N GLN A 47 55.88 105.95 -54.22
CA GLN A 47 54.72 106.37 -55.03
C GLN A 47 54.88 105.98 -56.51
N ASN A 48 55.99 105.33 -56.85
CA ASN A 48 56.38 105.04 -58.22
C ASN A 48 56.84 103.59 -58.36
N LYS A 49 55.91 102.74 -58.82
CA LYS A 49 56.07 101.31 -59.12
C LYS A 49 57.31 100.89 -59.96
N ALA A 50 57.97 101.84 -60.61
CA ALA A 50 59.23 101.60 -61.32
C ALA A 50 60.48 101.75 -60.43
N SER A 51 60.34 102.26 -59.21
CA SER A 51 61.38 102.54 -58.25
C SER A 51 61.27 101.60 -57.07
N ARG A 52 61.75 100.36 -57.23
CA ARG A 52 61.71 99.36 -56.17
C ARG A 52 63.05 98.67 -55.96
N PRO A 53 63.35 98.24 -54.72
CA PRO A 53 64.50 97.38 -54.47
C PRO A 53 64.34 96.02 -55.16
N ALA A 54 65.45 95.28 -55.26
CA ALA A 54 65.41 93.91 -55.72
C ALA A 54 64.71 93.04 -54.66
N ASP A 55 63.86 92.15 -55.16
CA ASP A 55 63.01 91.21 -54.45
C ASP A 55 62.90 90.04 -55.43
N GLN A 56 63.79 89.08 -55.26
CA GLN A 56 64.08 88.05 -56.24
C GLN A 56 63.02 86.95 -56.28
N ASP A 57 62.50 86.52 -55.13
CA ASP A 57 61.45 85.50 -55.01
C ASP A 57 60.04 86.10 -55.04
N GLY A 58 59.92 87.42 -54.82
CA GLY A 58 58.66 88.17 -54.91
C GLY A 58 57.78 88.01 -53.67
N ASP A 59 58.35 87.67 -52.52
CA ASP A 59 57.62 87.53 -51.25
C ASP A 59 57.29 88.89 -50.58
N GLY A 60 57.85 89.98 -51.11
CA GLY A 60 57.67 91.35 -50.65
C GLY A 60 58.74 91.83 -49.67
N ILE A 61 59.75 91.01 -49.38
CA ILE A 61 60.94 91.34 -48.61
C ILE A 61 62.09 91.63 -49.58
N PRO A 62 62.73 92.81 -49.52
CA PRO A 62 63.88 93.06 -50.37
C PRO A 62 65.05 92.12 -50.06
N ASP A 63 65.80 91.67 -51.07
CA ASP A 63 66.92 90.68 -50.96
C ASP A 63 67.94 91.00 -49.84
N ILE A 64 68.10 92.27 -49.47
CA ILE A 64 69.03 92.70 -48.42
C ILE A 64 68.56 92.37 -46.99
N PHE A 65 67.26 92.15 -46.82
CA PHE A 65 66.60 91.83 -45.55
C PHE A 65 65.97 90.43 -45.54
N ASP A 66 66.01 89.78 -46.68
CA ASP A 66 65.48 88.43 -46.84
C ASP A 66 66.47 87.40 -46.30
N ASP A 67 65.95 86.44 -45.54
CA ASP A 67 66.71 85.32 -44.99
C ASP A 67 66.70 84.10 -45.94
N ASP A 68 65.91 84.13 -47.01
CA ASP A 68 65.78 83.14 -48.09
C ASP A 68 65.58 83.86 -49.44
N ILE A 69 66.67 84.45 -49.98
CA ILE A 69 66.59 85.44 -51.08
C ILE A 69 65.98 84.87 -52.37
N ASP A 70 66.07 83.56 -52.59
CA ASP A 70 65.52 82.92 -53.78
C ASP A 70 64.26 82.09 -53.52
N GLY A 71 63.78 82.09 -52.27
CA GLY A 71 62.52 81.51 -51.84
C GLY A 71 62.47 80.00 -52.01
N ASP A 72 63.62 79.32 -51.94
CA ASP A 72 63.71 77.87 -52.16
C ASP A 72 63.45 77.03 -50.90
N GLY A 73 63.30 77.68 -49.74
CA GLY A 73 62.97 77.05 -48.47
C GLY A 73 64.17 76.81 -47.55
N ILE A 74 65.39 77.14 -47.99
CA ILE A 74 66.61 77.06 -47.18
C ILE A 74 67.07 78.46 -46.80
N SER A 75 67.52 78.65 -45.56
CA SER A 75 68.06 79.94 -45.19
C SER A 75 69.37 80.22 -45.93
N ASN A 76 69.60 81.48 -46.30
CA ASN A 76 70.84 81.99 -46.87
C ASN A 76 72.08 81.54 -46.07
N ARG A 77 71.90 81.37 -44.75
CA ARG A 77 72.94 80.90 -43.83
C ARG A 77 73.25 79.42 -44.01
N ASP A 78 72.23 78.59 -44.15
CA ASP A 78 72.36 77.15 -44.28
C ASP A 78 72.88 76.77 -45.67
N GLU A 79 72.44 77.47 -46.71
CA GLU A 79 73.01 77.35 -48.06
C GLU A 79 74.52 77.67 -48.07
N GLN A 80 74.92 78.79 -47.45
CA GLN A 80 76.33 79.13 -47.31
C GLN A 80 77.11 78.10 -46.50
N ALA A 81 76.49 77.50 -45.49
CA ALA A 81 77.12 76.46 -44.67
C ALA A 81 77.38 75.19 -45.49
N GLN A 82 76.49 74.87 -46.43
CA GLN A 82 76.60 73.72 -47.34
C GLN A 82 77.38 74.04 -48.64
N GLY A 83 77.66 75.32 -48.91
CA GLY A 83 78.46 75.76 -50.06
C GLY A 83 77.66 76.08 -51.32
N TYR A 84 76.35 76.29 -51.18
CA TYR A 84 75.43 76.73 -52.23
C TYR A 84 75.41 78.27 -52.33
N ASP A 85 74.88 78.78 -53.45
CA ASP A 85 74.81 80.21 -53.74
C ASP A 85 73.42 80.74 -53.31
N PRO A 86 73.32 81.60 -52.28
CA PRO A 86 72.04 82.08 -51.73
C PRO A 86 71.18 82.96 -52.65
N GLN A 87 71.56 83.10 -53.90
CA GLN A 87 70.82 83.84 -54.92
C GLN A 87 70.39 82.90 -56.05
N GLN A 88 70.60 81.60 -55.90
CA GLN A 88 70.31 80.63 -56.94
C GLN A 88 69.65 79.41 -56.33
N ALA A 89 68.31 79.42 -56.42
CA ALA A 89 67.47 78.35 -55.93
C ALA A 89 68.05 76.99 -56.31
N SER A 90 68.35 76.20 -55.28
CA SER A 90 68.75 74.82 -55.36
C SER A 90 67.51 73.98 -55.12
N PRO A 91 66.84 73.45 -56.15
CA PRO A 91 65.52 72.85 -55.96
C PRO A 91 65.50 71.66 -55.00
N ASP A 92 66.65 71.02 -54.76
CA ASP A 92 66.90 69.83 -53.96
C ASP A 92 68.39 69.86 -53.56
N ILE A 93 68.69 70.31 -52.33
CA ILE A 93 70.05 70.70 -51.89
C ILE A 93 70.87 69.51 -51.37
N ASP A 94 70.24 68.47 -50.84
CA ASP A 94 70.92 67.26 -50.38
C ASP A 94 70.89 66.12 -51.42
N GLY A 95 70.04 66.24 -52.44
CA GLY A 95 70.03 65.42 -53.64
C GLY A 95 69.27 64.11 -53.48
N ASP A 96 68.34 64.03 -52.54
CA ASP A 96 67.53 62.84 -52.27
C ASP A 96 66.33 62.69 -53.24
N GLY A 97 65.99 63.76 -53.97
CA GLY A 97 64.91 63.83 -54.94
C GLY A 97 63.62 64.48 -54.44
N VAL A 98 63.55 64.93 -53.19
CA VAL A 98 62.46 65.73 -52.61
C VAL A 98 62.85 67.21 -52.67
N PRO A 99 62.00 68.10 -53.20
CA PRO A 99 62.35 69.51 -53.25
C PRO A 99 62.40 70.13 -51.85
N ASN A 100 63.38 71.00 -51.58
CA ASN A 100 63.56 71.67 -50.27
C ASN A 100 62.26 72.20 -49.65
N ALA A 101 61.40 72.84 -50.45
CA ALA A 101 60.12 73.39 -49.99
C ALA A 101 59.07 72.35 -49.53
N GLN A 102 59.28 71.07 -49.83
CA GLN A 102 58.44 69.92 -49.44
C GLN A 102 59.17 68.96 -48.51
N ASP A 103 60.44 69.23 -48.23
CA ASP A 103 61.32 68.41 -47.43
C ASP A 103 61.34 68.96 -45.99
N LEU A 104 61.03 68.11 -45.01
CA LEU A 104 61.08 68.50 -43.59
C LEU A 104 62.51 68.44 -43.02
N PHE A 105 63.43 67.77 -43.69
CA PHE A 105 64.85 67.69 -43.36
C PHE A 105 65.74 68.02 -44.55
N PRO A 106 65.68 69.25 -45.12
CA PRO A 106 66.34 69.58 -46.38
C PRO A 106 67.87 69.49 -46.41
N LEU A 107 68.52 69.12 -45.31
CA LEU A 107 69.97 68.99 -45.21
C LEU A 107 70.41 67.54 -44.92
N ASP A 108 69.48 66.60 -44.77
CA ASP A 108 69.75 65.19 -44.53
C ASP A 108 69.22 64.33 -45.68
N PRO A 109 70.08 63.87 -46.59
CA PRO A 109 69.66 63.13 -47.78
C PRO A 109 69.08 61.74 -47.50
N ASN A 110 68.88 61.37 -46.23
CA ASN A 110 68.24 60.13 -45.82
C ASN A 110 66.89 60.37 -45.14
N GLU A 111 66.43 61.62 -44.99
CA GLU A 111 65.17 61.95 -44.31
C GLU A 111 64.46 63.06 -45.07
N TRP A 112 63.15 62.92 -45.28
CA TRP A 112 62.37 63.93 -46.01
C TRP A 112 60.97 64.18 -45.41
N SER A 113 60.49 63.26 -44.56
CA SER A 113 59.19 63.32 -43.90
C SER A 113 59.30 62.97 -42.42
N ASP A 114 58.38 63.53 -41.63
CA ASP A 114 58.21 63.36 -40.17
C ASP A 114 56.69 63.28 -39.96
N LEU A 115 56.16 62.07 -40.02
CA LEU A 115 54.73 61.79 -40.11
C LEU A 115 54.02 62.06 -38.77
N ASP A 116 54.67 61.79 -37.64
CA ASP A 116 54.11 61.98 -36.31
C ASP A 116 54.50 63.34 -35.65
N GLY A 117 55.51 64.02 -36.20
CA GLY A 117 55.95 65.35 -35.80
C GLY A 117 56.84 65.36 -34.56
N ASP A 118 57.50 64.25 -34.22
CA ASP A 118 58.37 64.13 -33.05
C ASP A 118 59.76 64.77 -33.25
N GLY A 119 60.10 65.06 -34.52
CA GLY A 119 61.36 65.67 -34.96
C GLY A 119 62.45 64.68 -35.37
N ILE A 120 62.14 63.38 -35.45
CA ILE A 120 62.92 62.32 -36.10
C ILE A 120 62.29 62.08 -37.48
N GLY A 121 63.11 61.84 -38.52
CA GLY A 121 62.58 61.53 -39.84
C GLY A 121 62.11 60.08 -39.94
N ASP A 122 61.08 59.83 -40.76
CA ASP A 122 60.39 58.53 -40.89
C ASP A 122 61.35 57.35 -41.18
N ASN A 123 62.51 57.56 -41.82
CA ASN A 123 63.42 56.46 -42.14
C ASN A 123 64.29 56.04 -40.94
N ALA A 124 64.47 56.91 -39.96
CA ALA A 124 65.21 56.66 -38.72
C ALA A 124 64.31 56.50 -37.50
N ASP A 125 63.04 56.89 -37.60
CA ASP A 125 62.06 56.74 -36.54
C ASP A 125 61.73 55.25 -36.28
N PRO A 126 61.85 54.76 -35.04
CA PRO A 126 61.38 53.43 -34.67
C PRO A 126 59.86 53.24 -34.61
N ASP A 127 59.06 54.31 -34.67
CA ASP A 127 57.58 54.35 -34.63
C ASP A 127 57.09 55.52 -35.50
N ALA A 128 57.27 55.40 -36.82
CA ALA A 128 57.20 56.53 -37.76
C ALA A 128 55.81 57.20 -37.84
N ASP A 129 54.72 56.49 -37.52
CA ASP A 129 53.37 57.08 -37.50
C ASP A 129 52.85 57.46 -36.09
N GLY A 130 53.64 57.17 -35.05
CA GLY A 130 53.40 57.53 -33.67
C GLY A 130 52.14 56.88 -33.07
N ASP A 131 51.77 55.68 -33.52
CA ASP A 131 50.63 54.94 -32.96
C ASP A 131 50.96 54.19 -31.66
N GLY A 132 52.25 54.06 -31.32
CA GLY A 132 52.76 53.42 -30.11
C GLY A 132 53.28 52.00 -30.33
N VAL A 133 53.17 51.44 -31.54
CA VAL A 133 53.71 50.14 -31.92
C VAL A 133 54.97 50.34 -32.76
N PRO A 134 56.13 49.79 -32.36
CA PRO A 134 57.35 49.98 -33.14
C PRO A 134 57.27 49.38 -34.56
N ASP A 135 57.79 50.09 -35.56
CA ASP A 135 57.85 49.71 -36.98
C ASP A 135 58.29 48.25 -37.19
N VAL A 136 59.29 47.83 -36.41
CA VAL A 136 59.86 46.48 -36.50
C VAL A 136 58.84 45.40 -36.16
N GLN A 137 57.87 45.69 -35.30
CA GLN A 137 56.79 44.78 -34.92
C GLN A 137 55.69 44.80 -35.96
N GLU A 138 55.29 45.97 -36.45
CA GLU A 138 54.29 46.10 -37.50
C GLU A 138 54.73 45.40 -38.78
N ILE A 139 55.96 45.63 -39.24
CA ILE A 139 56.55 44.96 -40.41
C ILE A 139 56.57 43.45 -40.20
N ALA A 140 56.91 42.98 -39.00
CA ALA A 140 56.94 41.54 -38.70
C ALA A 140 55.54 40.91 -38.76
N LEU A 141 54.50 41.67 -38.42
CA LEU A 141 53.10 41.25 -38.44
C LEU A 141 52.38 41.55 -39.76
N GLY A 142 53.02 42.27 -40.68
CA GLY A 142 52.48 42.64 -42.00
C GLY A 142 51.59 43.88 -42.00
N PHE A 143 51.71 44.72 -40.97
CA PHE A 143 51.06 46.02 -40.85
C PHE A 143 51.95 47.12 -41.48
N ASN A 144 51.36 48.30 -41.74
CA ASN A 144 52.01 49.40 -42.43
C ASN A 144 52.51 50.47 -41.44
N PRO A 145 53.84 50.61 -41.25
CA PRO A 145 54.43 51.51 -40.23
C PRO A 145 54.32 53.01 -40.52
N LEU A 146 53.68 53.37 -41.63
CA LEU A 146 53.46 54.77 -42.03
C LEU A 146 51.98 55.12 -42.00
N SER A 147 51.18 54.43 -41.18
CA SER A 147 49.74 54.54 -41.16
C SER A 147 49.18 54.21 -39.79
N ARG A 148 48.94 55.25 -38.99
CA ARG A 148 48.36 55.21 -37.64
C ARG A 148 47.03 54.46 -37.46
N ASP A 149 46.37 54.12 -38.57
CA ASP A 149 45.14 53.30 -38.61
C ASP A 149 45.42 51.80 -38.85
N SER A 150 46.68 51.42 -39.07
CA SER A 150 47.19 50.09 -39.36
C SER A 150 47.85 49.47 -38.11
N VAL A 151 47.17 49.54 -36.98
CA VAL A 151 47.69 49.04 -35.70
C VAL A 151 47.42 47.54 -35.57
N PRO A 152 48.41 46.71 -35.16
CA PRO A 152 48.17 45.36 -34.69
C PRO A 152 47.14 45.33 -33.54
N PRO A 153 46.35 44.25 -33.38
CA PRO A 153 45.52 44.06 -32.20
C PRO A 153 46.36 44.05 -30.91
N ASP A 154 45.85 44.76 -29.91
CA ASP A 154 46.37 44.85 -28.54
C ASP A 154 45.13 44.84 -27.62
N ARG A 155 44.75 43.64 -27.15
CA ARG A 155 43.47 43.39 -26.49
C ARG A 155 43.41 43.98 -25.08
N ASP A 156 44.51 43.91 -24.32
CA ASP A 156 44.58 44.45 -22.96
C ASP A 156 45.02 45.92 -22.92
N GLY A 157 45.61 46.41 -24.00
CA GLY A 157 46.03 47.80 -24.16
C GLY A 157 47.33 48.12 -23.43
N ASP A 158 48.20 47.13 -23.18
CA ASP A 158 49.48 47.33 -22.50
C ASP A 158 50.61 47.83 -23.43
N GLY A 159 50.35 47.89 -24.73
CA GLY A 159 51.28 48.31 -25.78
C GLY A 159 52.11 47.18 -26.38
N VAL A 160 51.83 45.92 -26.03
CA VAL A 160 52.38 44.73 -26.68
C VAL A 160 51.32 44.12 -27.59
N PRO A 161 51.55 44.01 -28.91
CA PRO A 161 50.60 43.35 -29.79
C PRO A 161 50.29 41.91 -29.37
N ASP A 162 49.04 41.47 -29.55
CA ASP A 162 48.51 40.15 -29.17
C ASP A 162 49.37 38.97 -29.63
N ALA A 163 50.08 39.14 -30.76
CA ALA A 163 50.95 38.13 -31.36
C ALA A 163 52.26 37.91 -30.59
N PHE A 164 52.69 38.90 -29.81
CA PHE A 164 53.90 38.87 -28.98
C PHE A 164 53.58 38.88 -27.48
N ASP A 165 52.32 39.10 -27.12
CA ASP A 165 51.88 39.14 -25.74
C ASP A 165 51.82 37.74 -25.10
N SER A 166 52.29 37.66 -23.86
CA SER A 166 52.23 36.48 -23.02
C SER A 166 50.97 36.40 -22.16
N ASP A 167 50.19 37.48 -22.05
CA ASP A 167 49.01 37.65 -21.19
C ASP A 167 48.00 38.56 -21.92
N ARG A 168 47.36 38.03 -22.96
CA ARG A 168 46.74 38.84 -24.03
C ARG A 168 45.53 39.67 -23.56
N ASP A 169 44.84 39.22 -22.53
CA ASP A 169 43.70 39.94 -21.96
C ASP A 169 44.04 40.65 -20.64
N GLY A 170 45.26 40.46 -20.13
CA GLY A 170 45.84 41.25 -19.05
C GLY A 170 45.21 40.97 -17.68
N ASP A 171 44.67 39.78 -17.46
CA ASP A 171 44.08 39.39 -16.18
C ASP A 171 45.10 38.87 -15.14
N GLY A 172 46.34 38.65 -15.59
CA GLY A 172 47.47 38.18 -14.78
C GLY A 172 47.76 36.69 -14.91
N PHE A 173 47.00 35.93 -15.69
CA PHE A 173 47.25 34.55 -16.06
C PHE A 173 47.77 34.47 -17.50
N GLY A 174 49.06 34.18 -17.65
CA GLY A 174 49.62 34.12 -19.00
C GLY A 174 48.98 33.03 -19.88
N ASN A 175 48.80 33.35 -21.17
CA ASN A 175 48.15 32.59 -22.26
C ASN A 175 48.41 31.06 -22.30
N ALA A 176 49.51 30.59 -21.71
CA ALA A 176 49.89 29.17 -21.68
C ALA A 176 49.30 28.38 -20.51
N MET A 177 48.86 29.06 -19.45
CA MET A 177 48.21 28.45 -18.28
C MET A 177 46.74 28.84 -18.16
N ASP A 178 46.35 29.88 -18.89
CA ASP A 178 44.99 30.36 -18.98
C ASP A 178 44.16 29.51 -19.96
N MET A 179 43.00 29.04 -19.49
CA MET A 179 42.04 28.28 -20.30
C MET A 179 41.21 29.19 -21.22
N PHE A 180 41.13 30.49 -20.91
CA PHE A 180 40.44 31.52 -21.69
C PHE A 180 41.36 32.73 -22.02
N PRO A 181 42.43 32.57 -22.84
CA PRO A 181 43.44 33.60 -23.16
C PRO A 181 42.99 34.89 -23.88
N ASP A 182 41.69 35.11 -23.95
CA ASP A 182 41.04 36.21 -24.65
C ASP A 182 39.87 36.79 -23.80
N ASP A 183 39.58 36.24 -22.61
CA ASP A 183 38.52 36.68 -21.70
C ASP A 183 39.10 37.03 -20.32
N PRO A 184 39.28 38.33 -20.01
CA PRO A 184 39.92 38.76 -18.76
C PRO A 184 39.10 38.48 -17.49
N THR A 185 37.94 37.85 -17.62
CA THR A 185 37.07 37.47 -16.52
C THR A 185 37.13 35.99 -16.17
N GLU A 186 37.82 35.17 -16.96
CA GLU A 186 37.88 33.71 -16.80
C GLU A 186 39.30 33.19 -17.02
N TRP A 187 39.73 32.18 -16.24
CA TRP A 187 41.10 31.67 -16.34
C TRP A 187 41.24 30.17 -16.04
N PHE A 188 40.35 29.64 -15.21
CA PHE A 188 40.24 28.21 -14.91
C PHE A 188 38.92 27.65 -15.47
N ASP A 189 38.96 26.37 -15.79
CA ASP A 189 37.85 25.55 -16.31
C ASP A 189 38.05 24.15 -15.69
N LEU A 190 37.56 23.97 -14.46
CA LEU A 190 37.88 22.82 -13.62
C LEU A 190 37.29 21.52 -14.21
N ASP A 191 36.08 21.58 -14.74
CA ASP A 191 35.37 20.43 -15.31
C ASP A 191 35.57 20.26 -16.83
N ALA A 192 36.14 21.27 -17.50
CA ALA A 192 36.42 21.33 -18.92
C ALA A 192 35.17 21.39 -19.82
N ASP A 193 34.08 22.02 -19.36
CA ASP A 193 32.84 22.20 -20.14
C ASP A 193 32.90 23.42 -21.09
N GLY A 194 33.88 24.30 -20.90
CA GLY A 194 34.10 25.51 -21.69
C GLY A 194 33.45 26.78 -21.14
N VAL A 195 32.89 26.72 -19.93
CA VAL A 195 32.51 27.87 -19.09
C VAL A 195 33.61 28.04 -18.04
N GLY A 196 34.05 29.28 -17.80
CA GLY A 196 35.07 29.52 -16.79
C GLY A 196 34.51 29.48 -15.37
N ASP A 197 35.34 29.03 -14.42
CA ASP A 197 34.97 28.81 -13.02
C ASP A 197 34.31 30.05 -12.36
N ASN A 198 34.56 31.29 -12.83
CA ASN A 198 33.97 32.48 -12.20
C ASN A 198 32.51 32.70 -12.60
N GLN A 199 32.08 32.19 -13.74
CA GLN A 199 30.70 32.25 -14.25
C GLN A 199 29.97 30.91 -14.18
N ASP A 200 30.71 29.81 -14.00
CA ASP A 200 30.13 28.48 -13.91
C ASP A 200 29.21 28.34 -12.69
N THR A 201 28.09 27.66 -12.91
CA THR A 201 27.11 27.33 -11.88
C THR A 201 27.32 25.95 -11.27
N ASP A 202 28.18 25.11 -11.85
CA ASP A 202 28.56 23.75 -11.42
C ASP A 202 30.06 23.53 -11.73
N ILE A 203 30.93 24.15 -10.92
CA ILE A 203 32.36 24.32 -11.22
C ILE A 203 33.10 22.98 -11.39
N ASP A 204 32.68 21.93 -10.70
CA ASP A 204 33.35 20.62 -10.76
C ASP A 204 32.62 19.57 -11.63
N GLY A 205 31.48 19.95 -12.22
CA GLY A 205 30.72 19.18 -13.18
C GLY A 205 30.16 17.89 -12.60
N ASP A 206 29.78 17.88 -11.32
CA ASP A 206 29.18 16.73 -10.65
C ASP A 206 27.65 16.64 -10.83
N GLY A 207 27.04 17.70 -11.37
CA GLY A 207 25.61 17.80 -11.66
C GLY A 207 24.82 18.62 -10.63
N ILE A 208 25.45 19.06 -9.54
CA ILE A 208 24.83 19.87 -8.49
C ILE A 208 25.36 21.31 -8.57
N ARG A 209 24.48 22.31 -8.42
CA ARG A 209 24.94 23.70 -8.51
C ARG A 209 25.75 24.11 -7.28
N ASN A 210 26.76 24.94 -7.50
CA ASN A 210 27.63 25.55 -6.48
C ASN A 210 26.87 26.13 -5.28
N GLU A 211 25.70 26.76 -5.55
CA GLU A 211 24.85 27.36 -4.52
C GLU A 211 24.18 26.33 -3.61
N GLN A 212 23.81 25.17 -4.15
CA GLN A 212 23.17 24.06 -3.43
C GLN A 212 24.21 23.33 -2.57
N GLU A 213 25.39 23.05 -3.13
CA GLU A 213 26.50 22.44 -2.39
C GLU A 213 26.95 23.32 -1.22
N THR A 214 27.17 24.61 -1.48
CA THR A 214 27.56 25.58 -0.44
C THR A 214 26.50 25.68 0.66
N ALA A 215 25.21 25.62 0.30
CA ALA A 215 24.12 25.65 1.27
C ALA A 215 24.10 24.41 2.17
N LEU A 216 24.52 23.26 1.65
CA LEU A 216 24.58 21.98 2.36
C LEU A 216 25.96 21.71 3.01
N GLY A 217 26.96 22.54 2.73
CA GLY A 217 28.31 22.44 3.28
C GLY A 217 29.23 21.48 2.54
N PHE A 218 28.93 21.20 1.28
CA PHE A 218 29.78 20.48 0.34
C PHE A 218 30.71 21.47 -0.39
N ASP A 219 31.79 20.97 -0.99
CA ASP A 219 32.87 21.75 -1.62
C ASP A 219 32.69 21.83 -3.15
N PRO A 220 32.29 22.99 -3.73
CA PRO A 220 32.01 23.16 -5.16
C PRO A 220 33.20 23.01 -6.11
N TYR A 221 34.38 22.66 -5.59
CA TYR A 221 35.61 22.49 -6.35
C TYR A 221 36.12 21.04 -6.27
N ASP A 222 35.33 20.12 -5.71
CA ASP A 222 35.67 18.71 -5.55
C ASP A 222 34.49 17.85 -5.96
N ARG A 223 34.52 17.36 -7.22
CA ARG A 223 33.53 16.45 -7.82
C ARG A 223 33.17 15.17 -7.06
N PHE A 224 33.86 14.90 -5.94
CA PHE A 224 33.59 13.77 -5.05
C PHE A 224 32.90 14.20 -3.74
N SER A 225 32.79 15.50 -3.50
CA SER A 225 32.02 16.14 -2.46
C SER A 225 30.59 16.39 -2.97
N VAL A 226 29.92 15.34 -3.46
CA VAL A 226 28.56 15.44 -3.99
C VAL A 226 27.53 15.20 -2.88
N PRO A 227 26.55 16.09 -2.67
CA PRO A 227 25.40 15.76 -1.82
C PRO A 227 24.55 14.65 -2.44
N PRO A 228 23.82 13.83 -1.64
CA PRO A 228 22.88 12.86 -2.17
C PRO A 228 21.80 13.53 -3.03
N ASP A 229 21.52 12.91 -4.18
CA ASP A 229 20.50 13.27 -5.16
C ASP A 229 19.94 11.94 -5.71
N LEU A 230 18.79 11.52 -5.18
CA LEU A 230 18.23 10.18 -5.36
C LEU A 230 17.62 9.99 -6.76
N ASP A 231 16.95 11.00 -7.29
CA ASP A 231 16.31 10.96 -8.61
C ASP A 231 17.23 11.46 -9.75
N GLY A 232 18.28 12.20 -9.39
CA GLY A 232 19.29 12.71 -10.30
C GLY A 232 18.85 13.94 -11.10
N ASP A 233 17.93 14.74 -10.58
CA ASP A 233 17.42 15.94 -11.25
C ASP A 233 18.30 17.20 -11.06
N GLY A 234 19.35 17.11 -10.22
CA GLY A 234 20.25 18.20 -9.88
C GLY A 234 19.81 19.00 -8.65
N ILE A 235 18.81 18.53 -7.91
CA ILE A 235 18.37 19.06 -6.62
C ILE A 235 18.71 18.02 -5.54
N PRO A 236 19.63 18.34 -4.62
CA PRO A 236 19.96 17.38 -3.57
C PRO A 236 18.75 17.01 -2.68
N ASP A 237 18.69 15.77 -2.20
CA ASP A 237 17.61 15.20 -1.36
C ASP A 237 17.18 16.13 -0.20
N ALA A 238 18.13 16.85 0.38
CA ALA A 238 17.90 17.74 1.52
C ALA A 238 17.20 19.07 1.16
N LEU A 239 17.17 19.42 -0.13
CA LEU A 239 16.56 20.60 -0.72
C LEU A 239 15.39 20.25 -1.66
N ASP A 240 15.22 18.96 -1.95
CA ASP A 240 14.18 18.46 -2.84
C ASP A 240 12.84 18.30 -2.12
N ASP A 241 11.77 18.71 -2.80
CA ASP A 241 10.40 18.51 -2.37
C ASP A 241 9.83 17.19 -2.88
N ASP A 242 10.50 16.48 -3.79
CA ASP A 242 10.10 15.22 -4.46
C ASP A 242 11.34 14.30 -4.64
N MET A 243 11.82 13.72 -3.54
CA MET A 243 13.16 13.14 -3.44
C MET A 243 13.44 11.99 -4.41
N ASP A 244 12.44 11.19 -4.74
CA ASP A 244 12.60 10.04 -5.64
C ASP A 244 12.06 10.29 -7.05
N GLY A 245 11.52 11.50 -7.30
CA GLY A 245 11.14 11.97 -8.62
C GLY A 245 9.92 11.26 -9.22
N ASP A 246 9.04 10.72 -8.39
CA ASP A 246 7.83 10.01 -8.83
C ASP A 246 6.65 10.95 -9.15
N GLY A 247 6.78 12.23 -8.77
CA GLY A 247 5.79 13.28 -8.97
C GLY A 247 4.90 13.55 -7.75
N VAL A 248 5.13 12.86 -6.62
CA VAL A 248 4.43 13.02 -5.35
C VAL A 248 5.38 13.65 -4.34
N ALA A 249 5.07 14.88 -3.93
CA ALA A 249 5.92 15.58 -2.98
C ALA A 249 6.13 14.79 -1.67
N ASN A 250 7.34 14.84 -1.12
CA ASN A 250 7.81 14.20 0.12
C ASN A 250 6.83 14.30 1.32
N ALA A 251 6.03 15.36 1.38
CA ALA A 251 5.05 15.55 2.46
C ALA A 251 3.76 14.71 2.31
N GLN A 252 3.52 14.16 1.13
CA GLN A 252 2.34 13.38 0.73
C GLN A 252 2.69 11.95 0.31
N ASP A 253 3.98 11.68 0.15
CA ASP A 253 4.51 10.38 -0.23
C ASP A 253 4.80 9.53 1.01
N ALA A 254 4.25 8.31 1.03
CA ALA A 254 4.47 7.31 2.07
C ALA A 254 5.85 6.61 1.93
N PHE A 255 6.45 6.60 0.74
CA PHE A 255 7.67 5.88 0.39
C PHE A 255 8.72 6.79 -0.28
N LEU A 256 9.23 7.76 0.50
CA LEU A 256 10.23 8.77 0.11
C LEU A 256 11.50 8.32 -0.65
N LEU A 257 11.73 7.01 -0.77
CA LEU A 257 12.93 6.44 -1.37
C LEU A 257 12.61 5.45 -2.51
N ASP A 258 11.34 5.27 -2.86
CA ASP A 258 10.89 4.28 -3.84
C ASP A 258 9.88 4.89 -4.80
N ALA A 259 10.41 5.40 -5.92
CA ALA A 259 9.63 6.07 -6.95
C ALA A 259 8.55 5.21 -7.64
N SER A 260 8.42 3.94 -7.26
CA SER A 260 7.36 3.05 -7.72
C SER A 260 6.16 2.98 -6.78
N GLU A 261 6.23 3.59 -5.61
CA GLU A 261 5.20 3.55 -4.57
C GLU A 261 5.05 4.94 -3.93
N TRP A 262 3.82 5.40 -3.73
CA TRP A 262 3.58 6.72 -3.09
C TRP A 262 2.50 6.72 -2.02
N ALA A 263 1.69 5.66 -1.96
CA ALA A 263 0.56 5.53 -1.06
C ALA A 263 0.60 4.15 -0.39
N ASP A 264 0.23 4.11 0.88
CA ASP A 264 0.05 2.92 1.70
C ASP A 264 -1.33 3.08 2.37
N MET A 265 -2.36 2.53 1.75
CA MET A 265 -3.74 2.80 2.16
C MET A 265 -4.13 2.12 3.48
N ASP A 266 -3.56 0.95 3.77
CA ASP A 266 -3.85 0.16 4.98
C ASP A 266 -2.73 0.23 6.04
N ASP A 267 -1.67 1.02 5.78
CA ASP A 267 -0.50 1.24 6.64
C ASP A 267 0.26 -0.07 6.94
N ASP A 268 0.29 -1.04 6.02
CA ASP A 268 0.97 -2.33 6.19
C ASP A 268 2.48 -2.29 5.87
N GLY A 269 2.93 -1.22 5.20
CA GLY A 269 4.30 -0.98 4.78
C GLY A 269 4.62 -1.45 3.35
N ARG A 270 3.64 -1.89 2.57
CA ARG A 270 3.72 -2.06 1.12
C ARG A 270 2.94 -0.94 0.44
N GLY A 271 3.44 -0.52 -0.71
CA GLY A 271 2.76 0.51 -1.46
C GLY A 271 1.62 -0.04 -2.30
N ASP A 272 0.59 0.77 -2.47
CA ASP A 272 -0.65 0.45 -3.18
C ASP A 272 -0.42 -0.11 -4.60
N ASN A 273 0.70 0.22 -5.28
CA ASN A 273 0.93 -0.25 -6.65
C ASN A 273 1.38 -1.71 -6.71
N SER A 274 2.09 -2.18 -5.67
CA SER A 274 2.52 -3.58 -5.54
C SER A 274 1.68 -4.38 -4.56
N ASP A 275 0.81 -3.74 -3.78
CA ASP A 275 -0.08 -4.46 -2.87
C ASP A 275 -1.11 -5.33 -3.61
N ALA A 276 -1.32 -6.53 -3.07
CA ALA A 276 -2.33 -7.46 -3.51
C ALA A 276 -3.67 -7.28 -2.77
N ASP A 277 -3.70 -6.52 -1.67
CA ASP A 277 -4.86 -6.22 -0.81
C ASP A 277 -4.74 -4.76 -0.32
N ILE A 278 -5.09 -3.79 -1.17
CA ILE A 278 -4.79 -2.36 -0.94
C ILE A 278 -5.50 -1.79 0.29
N ASP A 279 -6.68 -2.31 0.66
CA ASP A 279 -7.43 -1.79 1.81
C ASP A 279 -7.34 -2.68 3.06
N GLY A 280 -6.55 -3.75 2.99
CA GLY A 280 -6.18 -4.60 4.12
C GLY A 280 -7.36 -5.36 4.73
N ASP A 281 -8.41 -5.62 3.95
CA ASP A 281 -9.64 -6.22 4.46
C ASP A 281 -9.62 -7.77 4.51
N GLY A 282 -8.54 -8.36 3.96
CA GLY A 282 -8.26 -9.78 3.88
C GLY A 282 -8.55 -10.42 2.52
N ILE A 283 -9.16 -9.70 1.57
CA ILE A 283 -9.49 -10.20 0.24
C ILE A 283 -8.60 -9.52 -0.81
N SER A 284 -8.01 -10.30 -1.71
CA SER A 284 -7.14 -9.71 -2.73
C SER A 284 -7.90 -8.81 -3.72
N ASN A 285 -7.23 -7.76 -4.18
CA ASN A 285 -7.66 -6.83 -5.23
C ASN A 285 -8.17 -7.57 -6.49
N GLU A 286 -7.54 -8.70 -6.84
CA GLU A 286 -7.94 -9.54 -7.98
C GLU A 286 -9.31 -10.18 -7.76
N HIS A 287 -9.55 -10.75 -6.57
CA HIS A 287 -10.83 -11.36 -6.21
C HIS A 287 -11.96 -10.33 -6.11
N GLU A 288 -11.70 -9.18 -5.50
CA GLU A 288 -12.68 -8.10 -5.39
C GLU A 288 -13.06 -7.56 -6.77
N THR A 289 -12.07 -7.23 -7.59
CA THR A 289 -12.29 -6.74 -8.96
C THR A 289 -13.06 -7.77 -9.80
N ALA A 290 -12.75 -9.07 -9.64
CA ALA A 290 -13.46 -10.14 -10.34
C ALA A 290 -14.95 -10.22 -9.94
N LEU A 291 -15.27 -9.87 -8.70
CA LEU A 291 -16.64 -9.89 -8.16
C LEU A 291 -17.34 -8.52 -8.22
N GLY A 292 -16.64 -7.46 -8.66
CA GLY A 292 -17.18 -6.10 -8.81
C GLY A 292 -17.23 -5.29 -7.52
N PHE A 293 -16.40 -5.66 -6.55
CA PHE A 293 -16.12 -4.92 -5.33
C PHE A 293 -15.02 -3.87 -5.55
N ASP A 294 -14.82 -2.98 -4.58
CA ASP A 294 -13.94 -1.80 -4.74
C ASP A 294 -12.69 -2.03 -3.88
N PRO A 295 -11.51 -2.34 -4.46
CA PRO A 295 -10.29 -2.70 -3.73
C PRO A 295 -9.66 -1.59 -2.88
N ARG A 296 -10.37 -0.47 -2.74
CA ARG A 296 -9.95 0.71 -1.99
C ARG A 296 -11.02 1.13 -1.00
N ASP A 297 -11.94 0.24 -0.67
CA ASP A 297 -12.97 0.45 0.33
C ASP A 297 -13.11 -0.83 1.16
N PRO A 298 -12.56 -0.87 2.39
CA PRO A 298 -12.54 -2.09 3.21
C PRO A 298 -13.94 -2.51 3.70
N LEU A 299 -14.98 -1.75 3.35
CA LEU A 299 -16.39 -2.09 3.57
C LEU A 299 -17.05 -2.68 2.32
N SER A 300 -16.45 -2.49 1.15
CA SER A 300 -16.90 -2.99 -0.14
C SER A 300 -16.27 -4.36 -0.40
N LYS A 301 -16.67 -5.36 0.39
CA LYS A 301 -16.06 -6.69 0.32
C LYS A 301 -17.02 -7.85 0.16
N PRO A 302 -16.62 -8.93 -0.55
CA PRO A 302 -17.43 -10.12 -0.67
C PRO A 302 -17.49 -10.91 0.65
N ALA A 303 -18.40 -11.87 0.74
CA ALA A 303 -18.41 -12.81 1.85
C ALA A 303 -17.24 -13.80 1.71
N ASP A 304 -16.58 -14.06 2.83
CA ASP A 304 -15.52 -15.05 3.01
C ASP A 304 -15.76 -15.69 4.39
N ARG A 305 -16.36 -16.88 4.37
CA ARG A 305 -16.91 -17.52 5.55
C ARG A 305 -15.84 -18.19 6.40
N ASP A 306 -14.81 -18.77 5.79
CA ASP A 306 -13.73 -19.47 6.49
C ASP A 306 -12.53 -18.55 6.79
N GLY A 307 -12.44 -17.41 6.09
CA GLY A 307 -11.46 -16.36 6.31
C GLY A 307 -10.10 -16.67 5.68
N ASP A 308 -10.07 -17.46 4.60
CA ASP A 308 -8.82 -17.84 3.91
C ASP A 308 -8.36 -16.85 2.83
N GLY A 309 -9.17 -15.81 2.54
CA GLY A 309 -8.90 -14.78 1.53
C GLY A 309 -9.49 -15.08 0.15
N ILE A 310 -10.15 -16.22 -0.02
CA ILE A 310 -10.90 -16.59 -1.21
C ILE A 310 -12.39 -16.36 -0.93
N PRO A 311 -13.06 -15.46 -1.66
CA PRO A 311 -14.48 -15.22 -1.43
C PRO A 311 -15.35 -16.45 -1.66
N ASP A 312 -16.45 -16.60 -0.90
CA ASP A 312 -17.42 -17.73 -0.98
C ASP A 312 -17.89 -18.03 -2.42
N ALA A 313 -17.94 -17.00 -3.28
CA ALA A 313 -18.38 -17.12 -4.68
C ALA A 313 -17.33 -17.76 -5.61
N LEU A 314 -16.06 -17.75 -5.21
CA LEU A 314 -14.90 -18.28 -5.93
C LEU A 314 -14.27 -19.49 -5.22
N ASP A 315 -14.66 -19.73 -3.98
CA ASP A 315 -14.15 -20.79 -3.14
C ASP A 315 -14.81 -22.15 -3.45
N ASP A 316 -13.98 -23.19 -3.53
CA ASP A 316 -14.41 -24.57 -3.71
C ASP A 316 -14.59 -25.32 -2.36
N ASP A 317 -14.28 -24.70 -1.21
CA ASP A 317 -14.39 -25.21 0.17
C ASP A 317 -14.84 -24.10 1.16
N ILE A 318 -16.08 -23.63 1.01
CA ILE A 318 -16.59 -22.36 1.60
C ILE A 318 -16.47 -22.27 3.13
N ASP A 319 -16.53 -23.39 3.85
CA ASP A 319 -16.42 -23.39 5.31
C ASP A 319 -15.06 -23.87 5.84
N GLY A 320 -14.16 -24.27 4.94
CA GLY A 320 -12.78 -24.63 5.21
C GLY A 320 -12.64 -25.85 6.10
N ASP A 321 -13.51 -26.85 5.98
CA ASP A 321 -13.40 -28.13 6.69
C ASP A 321 -12.53 -29.16 5.98
N GLY A 322 -12.15 -28.88 4.72
CA GLY A 322 -11.31 -29.72 3.87
C GLY A 322 -12.10 -30.61 2.90
N VAL A 323 -13.43 -30.52 2.87
CA VAL A 323 -14.31 -31.22 1.94
C VAL A 323 -14.87 -30.22 0.95
N LEU A 324 -14.54 -30.40 -0.34
CA LEU A 324 -14.99 -29.49 -1.38
C LEU A 324 -16.53 -29.40 -1.42
N ASN A 325 -17.07 -28.21 -1.66
CA ASN A 325 -18.51 -27.88 -1.77
C ASN A 325 -19.35 -28.85 -2.62
N LYS A 326 -18.73 -29.52 -3.60
CA LYS A 326 -19.39 -30.49 -4.50
C LYS A 326 -19.53 -31.89 -3.91
N GLN A 327 -18.75 -32.20 -2.88
CA GLN A 327 -18.70 -33.48 -2.17
C GLN A 327 -19.26 -33.35 -0.76
N ASP A 328 -19.38 -32.11 -0.28
CA ASP A 328 -19.91 -31.76 1.02
C ASP A 328 -21.45 -31.70 1.01
N ALA A 329 -22.07 -32.42 1.95
CA ALA A 329 -23.51 -32.36 2.18
C ALA A 329 -23.95 -31.05 2.87
N PHE A 330 -23.07 -30.42 3.63
CA PHE A 330 -23.29 -29.15 4.32
C PHE A 330 -22.17 -28.12 4.03
N PRO A 331 -22.09 -27.57 2.79
CA PRO A 331 -21.02 -26.63 2.35
C PRO A 331 -20.89 -25.29 3.08
N TYR A 332 -21.60 -25.11 4.19
CA TYR A 332 -21.58 -23.92 5.00
C TYR A 332 -21.46 -24.25 6.50
N ASP A 333 -21.32 -25.51 6.90
CA ASP A 333 -21.09 -25.89 8.29
C ASP A 333 -19.83 -26.73 8.42
N ARG A 334 -18.74 -26.06 8.82
CA ARG A 334 -17.40 -26.65 9.02
C ARG A 334 -17.36 -27.90 9.92
N ARG A 335 -18.45 -28.21 10.63
CA ARG A 335 -18.56 -29.35 11.54
C ARG A 335 -19.24 -30.55 10.93
N GLU A 336 -19.84 -30.43 9.75
CA GLU A 336 -20.63 -31.47 9.13
C GLU A 336 -20.30 -31.54 7.64
N TRP A 337 -19.90 -32.71 7.14
CA TRP A 337 -19.58 -32.89 5.71
C TRP A 337 -20.32 -34.05 5.04
N ALA A 338 -20.97 -34.89 5.84
CA ALA A 338 -21.63 -36.11 5.41
C ALA A 338 -23.01 -36.21 6.06
N ASP A 339 -23.94 -36.79 5.30
CA ASP A 339 -25.33 -37.08 5.67
C ASP A 339 -25.63 -38.49 5.13
N LEU A 340 -25.30 -39.50 5.93
CA LEU A 340 -25.27 -40.90 5.49
C LEU A 340 -26.69 -41.45 5.21
N ASP A 341 -27.67 -41.06 6.02
CA ASP A 341 -29.06 -41.52 5.90
C ASP A 341 -29.96 -40.54 5.11
N GLY A 342 -29.51 -39.30 4.91
CA GLY A 342 -30.20 -38.29 4.12
C GLY A 342 -31.31 -37.55 4.88
N ASP A 343 -31.28 -37.54 6.21
CA ASP A 343 -32.30 -36.88 7.04
C ASP A 343 -32.08 -35.36 7.18
N GLY A 344 -30.89 -34.86 6.79
CA GLY A 344 -30.49 -33.47 6.83
C GLY A 344 -29.81 -33.02 8.14
N VAL A 345 -29.48 -33.96 9.02
CA VAL A 345 -28.54 -33.80 10.14
C VAL A 345 -27.19 -34.38 9.71
N GLY A 346 -26.09 -33.69 10.04
CA GLY A 346 -24.78 -34.19 9.66
C GLY A 346 -24.30 -35.31 10.58
N ASP A 347 -23.57 -36.27 10.01
CA ASP A 347 -23.07 -37.47 10.67
C ASP A 347 -22.36 -37.23 12.02
N ASN A 348 -21.74 -36.07 12.23
CA ASN A 348 -21.01 -35.79 13.48
C ASN A 348 -21.94 -35.39 14.64
N SER A 349 -23.12 -34.85 14.31
CA SER A 349 -24.14 -34.45 15.29
C SER A 349 -25.36 -35.38 15.30
N ASP A 350 -25.48 -36.27 14.33
CA ASP A 350 -26.58 -37.20 14.19
C ASP A 350 -26.61 -38.22 15.36
N PRO A 351 -27.74 -38.35 16.08
CA PRO A 351 -27.93 -39.42 17.05
C PRO A 351 -28.13 -40.83 16.45
N ASP A 352 -28.46 -40.98 15.17
CA ASP A 352 -28.74 -42.24 14.44
C ASP A 352 -28.18 -42.14 13.01
N THR A 353 -26.86 -42.36 12.85
CA THR A 353 -26.15 -41.96 11.62
C THR A 353 -26.59 -42.73 10.37
N ASP A 354 -27.07 -43.96 10.51
CA ASP A 354 -27.48 -44.78 9.37
C ASP A 354 -29.01 -44.89 9.21
N GLY A 355 -29.76 -44.25 10.10
CA GLY A 355 -31.21 -44.10 10.03
C GLY A 355 -31.96 -45.42 10.17
N ASP A 356 -31.37 -46.41 10.86
CA ASP A 356 -32.00 -47.71 11.08
C ASP A 356 -33.06 -47.70 12.20
N GLY A 357 -33.12 -46.62 12.98
CA GLY A 357 -34.06 -46.39 14.08
C GLY A 357 -33.48 -46.62 15.47
N ILE A 358 -32.22 -47.06 15.58
CA ILE A 358 -31.52 -47.27 16.85
C ILE A 358 -30.45 -46.19 17.03
N ALA A 359 -30.36 -45.62 18.23
CA ALA A 359 -29.37 -44.60 18.49
C ALA A 359 -27.93 -45.14 18.44
N ASN A 360 -27.02 -44.35 17.86
CA ASN A 360 -25.58 -44.59 17.77
C ASN A 360 -24.97 -45.05 19.11
N THR A 361 -25.44 -44.48 20.23
CA THR A 361 -24.95 -44.81 21.57
C THR A 361 -25.30 -46.23 22.00
N ASP A 362 -26.49 -46.71 21.62
CA ASP A 362 -26.99 -48.02 21.99
C ASP A 362 -26.35 -49.11 21.13
N GLU A 363 -26.17 -48.85 19.84
CA GLU A 363 -25.40 -49.74 18.95
C GLU A 363 -23.95 -49.90 19.39
N GLN A 364 -23.24 -48.80 19.68
CA GLN A 364 -21.87 -48.86 20.17
C GLN A 364 -21.77 -49.62 21.50
N GLN A 365 -22.76 -49.46 22.39
CA GLN A 365 -22.82 -50.19 23.65
C GLN A 365 -22.97 -51.69 23.43
N LEU A 366 -23.69 -52.10 22.38
CA LEU A 366 -23.94 -53.50 22.03
C LEU A 366 -22.93 -54.08 21.04
N GLY A 367 -22.04 -53.26 20.47
CA GLY A 367 -20.99 -53.66 19.53
C GLY A 367 -21.48 -53.80 18.08
N PHE A 368 -22.56 -53.11 17.73
CA PHE A 368 -23.03 -52.93 16.37
C PHE A 368 -22.35 -51.70 15.74
N ASP A 369 -22.34 -51.62 14.41
CA ASP A 369 -21.68 -50.56 13.63
C ASP A 369 -22.70 -49.45 13.28
N PRO A 370 -22.61 -48.25 13.89
CA PRO A 370 -23.58 -47.17 13.73
C PRO A 370 -23.61 -46.48 12.36
N ARG A 371 -22.98 -47.09 11.37
CA ARG A 371 -22.83 -46.56 10.00
C ARG A 371 -23.19 -47.62 8.96
N ASP A 372 -23.72 -48.76 9.40
CA ASP A 372 -24.19 -49.84 8.53
C ASP A 372 -25.64 -50.15 8.90
N PRO A 373 -26.62 -49.72 8.10
CA PRO A 373 -28.05 -49.89 8.42
C PRO A 373 -28.51 -51.36 8.38
N LEU A 374 -27.60 -52.30 8.13
CA LEU A 374 -27.82 -53.74 8.25
C LEU A 374 -27.26 -54.32 9.56
N SER A 375 -26.51 -53.53 10.32
CA SER A 375 -25.95 -53.83 11.63
C SER A 375 -26.92 -53.42 12.75
N VAL A 376 -28.19 -53.78 12.64
CA VAL A 376 -29.22 -53.39 13.61
C VAL A 376 -29.32 -54.41 14.76
N PRO A 377 -29.26 -53.98 16.04
CA PRO A 377 -29.60 -54.85 17.16
C PRO A 377 -31.10 -55.20 17.16
N PRO A 378 -31.51 -56.35 17.75
CA PRO A 378 -32.94 -56.67 17.88
C PRO A 378 -33.66 -55.66 18.77
N ASP A 379 -34.80 -55.18 18.28
CA ASP A 379 -35.78 -54.32 18.96
C ASP A 379 -37.17 -54.91 18.69
N LEU A 380 -37.75 -55.58 19.69
CA LEU A 380 -38.95 -56.39 19.54
C LEU A 380 -40.23 -55.54 19.46
N ASP A 381 -40.32 -54.44 20.21
CA ASP A 381 -41.49 -53.57 20.25
C ASP A 381 -41.37 -52.36 19.29
N GLY A 382 -40.16 -52.07 18.81
CA GLY A 382 -39.88 -51.04 17.82
C GLY A 382 -39.87 -49.63 18.42
N ASP A 383 -39.56 -49.48 19.70
CA ASP A 383 -39.52 -48.19 20.40
C ASP A 383 -38.19 -47.43 20.25
N GLY A 384 -37.19 -48.07 19.60
CA GLY A 384 -35.86 -47.51 19.37
C GLY A 384 -34.83 -47.91 20.44
N ILE A 385 -35.24 -48.65 21.48
CA ILE A 385 -34.35 -49.18 22.52
C ILE A 385 -34.13 -50.68 22.27
N PRO A 386 -32.89 -51.12 22.03
CA PRO A 386 -32.64 -52.54 21.77
C PRO A 386 -33.06 -53.46 22.93
N ASP A 387 -33.52 -54.69 22.62
CA ASP A 387 -33.96 -55.73 23.57
C ASP A 387 -33.00 -55.94 24.77
N ALA A 388 -31.70 -55.73 24.55
CA ALA A 388 -30.66 -55.95 25.56
C ALA A 388 -30.52 -54.79 26.57
N LEU A 389 -31.01 -53.60 26.22
CA LEU A 389 -30.99 -52.37 27.01
C LEU A 389 -32.38 -51.97 27.50
N ASP A 390 -33.42 -52.52 26.87
CA ASP A 390 -34.80 -52.25 27.18
C ASP A 390 -35.23 -52.88 28.53
N ALA A 391 -35.99 -52.09 29.28
CA ALA A 391 -36.61 -52.49 30.53
C ALA A 391 -37.98 -53.16 30.34
N ASP A 392 -38.58 -53.07 29.15
CA ASP A 392 -39.92 -53.56 28.79
C ASP A 392 -39.93 -54.10 27.35
N ILE A 393 -39.23 -55.23 27.11
CA ILE A 393 -38.82 -55.71 25.78
C ILE A 393 -39.98 -55.88 24.79
N ASP A 394 -41.20 -56.14 25.25
CA ASP A 394 -42.36 -56.33 24.38
C ASP A 394 -43.37 -55.17 24.42
N GLY A 395 -43.06 -54.11 25.17
CA GLY A 395 -43.81 -52.85 25.20
C GLY A 395 -45.23 -52.97 25.76
N ASP A 396 -45.52 -53.97 26.58
CA ASP A 396 -46.86 -54.18 27.14
C ASP A 396 -47.16 -53.32 28.39
N GLY A 397 -46.13 -52.66 28.92
CA GLY A 397 -46.18 -51.78 30.08
C GLY A 397 -45.73 -52.43 31.40
N VAL A 398 -45.32 -53.70 31.37
CA VAL A 398 -44.82 -54.45 32.53
C VAL A 398 -43.33 -54.74 32.36
N ALA A 399 -42.52 -54.04 33.16
CA ALA A 399 -41.06 -54.20 33.08
C ALA A 399 -40.60 -55.66 33.21
N ASN A 400 -39.60 -56.06 32.41
CA ASN A 400 -39.04 -57.41 32.28
C ASN A 400 -38.80 -58.18 33.59
N GLY A 401 -38.42 -57.47 34.66
CA GLY A 401 -38.15 -58.07 35.98
C GLY A 401 -39.40 -58.39 36.81
N GLN A 402 -40.55 -57.88 36.40
CA GLN A 402 -41.88 -58.12 36.98
C GLN A 402 -42.78 -58.93 36.04
N ASP A 403 -42.34 -59.10 34.80
CA ASP A 403 -43.03 -59.84 33.77
C ASP A 403 -42.68 -61.34 33.79
N ALA A 404 -43.71 -62.19 33.78
CA ALA A 404 -43.53 -63.64 33.70
C ALA A 404 -43.17 -64.12 32.26
N PHE A 405 -43.58 -63.37 31.24
CA PHE A 405 -43.30 -63.58 29.82
C PHE A 405 -42.75 -62.30 29.16
N PRO A 406 -41.50 -61.87 29.47
CA PRO A 406 -40.90 -60.60 29.01
C PRO A 406 -40.68 -60.42 27.50
N ARG A 407 -41.27 -61.25 26.65
CA ARG A 407 -41.14 -61.22 25.18
C ARG A 407 -42.47 -61.53 24.49
N ASP A 408 -43.57 -61.55 25.23
CA ASP A 408 -44.92 -61.79 24.75
C ASP A 408 -45.83 -60.69 25.30
N ALA A 409 -46.02 -59.64 24.49
CA ALA A 409 -46.81 -58.46 24.85
C ALA A 409 -48.29 -58.74 25.20
N THR A 410 -48.72 -60.01 25.15
CA THR A 410 -50.06 -60.44 25.49
C THR A 410 -50.17 -61.12 26.84
N GLU A 411 -49.07 -61.38 27.54
CA GLU A 411 -49.02 -62.11 28.81
C GLU A 411 -47.97 -61.54 29.76
N TRP A 412 -48.36 -61.15 30.99
CA TRP A 412 -47.41 -60.57 31.97
C TRP A 412 -47.38 -61.28 33.33
N ALA A 413 -48.32 -62.20 33.57
CA ALA A 413 -48.51 -62.88 34.85
C ALA A 413 -48.75 -64.38 34.66
N ASP A 414 -48.24 -65.18 35.60
CA ASP A 414 -48.44 -66.63 35.70
C ASP A 414 -48.73 -66.96 37.18
N LEU A 415 -50.01 -66.94 37.56
CA LEU A 415 -50.42 -67.00 38.96
C LEU A 415 -50.15 -68.38 39.59
N ASP A 416 -50.29 -69.46 38.83
CA ASP A 416 -50.13 -70.83 39.34
C ASP A 416 -48.75 -71.44 39.02
N GLY A 417 -47.97 -70.81 38.13
CA GLY A 417 -46.60 -71.18 37.79
C GLY A 417 -46.51 -72.33 36.79
N ASP A 418 -47.55 -72.56 35.97
CA ASP A 418 -47.60 -73.66 35.01
C ASP A 418 -46.93 -73.35 33.66
N GLY A 419 -46.55 -72.09 33.44
CA GLY A 419 -45.89 -71.59 32.23
C GLY A 419 -46.84 -71.15 31.11
N VAL A 420 -48.14 -71.03 31.36
CA VAL A 420 -49.13 -70.35 30.52
C VAL A 420 -49.51 -69.03 31.19
N GLY A 421 -49.55 -67.94 30.42
CA GLY A 421 -49.91 -66.65 30.98
C GLY A 421 -51.40 -66.53 31.33
N ASP A 422 -51.69 -65.79 32.40
CA ASP A 422 -53.02 -65.59 32.98
C ASP A 422 -54.10 -65.16 31.97
N ASN A 423 -53.75 -64.48 30.87
CA ASN A 423 -54.73 -64.00 29.89
C ASN A 423 -55.21 -65.14 28.97
N ALA A 424 -54.35 -66.09 28.64
CA ALA A 424 -54.66 -67.28 27.84
C ALA A 424 -54.92 -68.55 28.69
N ASP A 425 -54.58 -68.53 29.97
CA ASP A 425 -54.68 -69.69 30.85
C ASP A 425 -56.16 -70.10 31.08
N PRO A 426 -56.53 -71.37 30.80
CA PRO A 426 -57.85 -71.91 31.14
C PRO A 426 -58.11 -72.15 32.63
N ASP A 427 -57.11 -72.20 33.53
CA ASP A 427 -57.19 -72.54 34.97
C ASP A 427 -56.20 -71.69 35.80
N ILE A 428 -56.50 -70.38 35.95
CA ILE A 428 -55.54 -69.36 36.41
C ILE A 428 -54.95 -69.62 37.81
N ASP A 429 -55.65 -70.33 38.70
CA ASP A 429 -55.15 -70.57 40.07
C ASP A 429 -54.66 -71.99 40.35
N GLY A 430 -54.70 -72.86 39.33
CA GLY A 430 -54.17 -74.23 39.38
C GLY A 430 -54.81 -75.09 40.48
N ASP A 431 -56.10 -74.88 40.77
CA ASP A 431 -56.87 -75.71 41.71
C ASP A 431 -57.52 -76.94 41.04
N GLY A 432 -57.51 -77.00 39.70
CA GLY A 432 -58.02 -78.09 38.89
C GLY A 432 -59.43 -77.86 38.32
N PHE A 433 -60.02 -76.67 38.53
CA PHE A 433 -61.26 -76.24 37.91
C PHE A 433 -61.01 -75.09 36.94
N SER A 434 -61.38 -75.25 35.66
CA SER A 434 -61.19 -74.16 34.71
C SER A 434 -61.92 -72.88 35.11
N ASN A 435 -61.37 -71.73 34.72
CA ASN A 435 -61.95 -70.39 34.88
C ASN A 435 -63.42 -70.32 34.45
N ALA A 436 -63.77 -71.07 33.39
CA ALA A 436 -65.12 -71.16 32.87
C ALA A 436 -66.09 -71.96 33.77
N GLN A 437 -65.60 -72.98 34.49
CA GLN A 437 -66.39 -73.73 35.48
C GLN A 437 -66.64 -72.88 36.73
N GLU A 438 -65.62 -72.18 37.21
CA GLU A 438 -65.69 -71.36 38.41
C GLU A 438 -66.59 -70.13 38.26
N ARG A 439 -66.45 -69.39 37.15
CA ARG A 439 -67.37 -68.28 36.83
C ARG A 439 -68.83 -68.73 36.74
N ARG A 440 -69.11 -69.99 36.36
CA ARG A 440 -70.47 -70.56 36.36
C ARG A 440 -70.94 -70.92 37.77
N ALA A 441 -70.04 -71.36 38.65
CA ALA A 441 -70.33 -71.73 40.02
C ALA A 441 -70.33 -70.55 41.00
N GLY A 442 -69.80 -69.39 40.58
CA GLY A 442 -69.68 -68.21 41.44
C GLY A 442 -68.48 -68.24 42.38
N SER A 443 -67.52 -69.15 42.14
CA SER A 443 -66.20 -69.15 42.78
C SER A 443 -65.24 -68.20 42.04
N ASP A 444 -64.20 -67.75 42.75
CA ASP A 444 -63.19 -66.79 42.28
C ASP A 444 -62.02 -67.46 41.55
N PRO A 445 -61.88 -67.29 40.21
CA PRO A 445 -60.86 -67.98 39.40
C PRO A 445 -59.40 -67.55 39.59
N ARG A 446 -59.13 -66.66 40.53
CA ARG A 446 -57.78 -66.19 40.86
C ARG A 446 -57.40 -66.54 42.29
N ASN A 447 -58.13 -67.45 42.91
CA ASN A 447 -57.94 -67.80 44.31
C ASN A 447 -58.13 -69.30 44.48
N ARG A 448 -57.00 -70.00 44.52
CA ARG A 448 -56.89 -71.45 44.67
C ARG A 448 -57.68 -72.08 45.82
N ASN A 449 -58.11 -71.30 46.82
CA ASN A 449 -58.92 -71.78 47.93
C ASN A 449 -60.43 -71.58 47.72
N SER A 450 -60.83 -71.04 46.58
CA SER A 450 -62.20 -70.74 46.19
C SER A 450 -62.63 -71.67 45.06
N PHE A 451 -63.04 -72.88 45.40
CA PHE A 451 -63.49 -73.87 44.43
C PHE A 451 -65.03 -73.94 44.34
N PRO A 452 -65.60 -74.41 43.21
CA PRO A 452 -67.03 -74.65 43.05
C PRO A 452 -67.62 -75.59 44.12
N ASP A 453 -68.61 -75.11 44.88
CA ASP A 453 -69.36 -75.88 45.88
C ASP A 453 -70.66 -76.45 45.29
N VAL A 454 -70.61 -77.70 44.85
CA VAL A 454 -71.70 -78.37 44.11
C VAL A 454 -72.32 -79.56 44.85
N GLU A 455 -71.79 -79.93 46.02
CA GLU A 455 -72.29 -81.06 46.80
C GLU A 455 -73.34 -80.60 47.82
N PRO A 456 -74.50 -81.29 47.94
CA PRO A 456 -75.48 -80.94 48.96
C PRO A 456 -74.99 -81.25 50.38
N PRO A 457 -75.39 -80.44 51.39
CA PRO A 457 -74.95 -80.63 52.76
C PRO A 457 -75.38 -81.99 53.36
N VAL A 458 -74.52 -82.64 54.13
CA VAL A 458 -74.82 -83.95 54.72
C VAL A 458 -75.53 -83.82 56.07
N LEU A 459 -76.74 -84.39 56.19
CA LEU A 459 -77.56 -84.38 57.41
C LEU A 459 -77.35 -85.62 58.29
N ASP A 460 -76.84 -85.46 59.51
CA ASP A 460 -76.57 -86.57 60.45
C ASP A 460 -77.09 -86.33 61.89
N LEU A 461 -77.14 -87.39 62.71
CA LEU A 461 -77.56 -87.39 64.13
C LEU A 461 -78.88 -86.69 64.46
N VAL A 462 -79.82 -86.71 63.51
CA VAL A 462 -81.13 -86.06 63.63
C VAL A 462 -82.03 -86.80 64.62
N GLN A 463 -82.41 -86.13 65.70
CA GLN A 463 -83.24 -86.68 66.78
C GLN A 463 -84.13 -85.64 67.45
N TRP A 464 -85.29 -86.05 67.94
CA TRP A 464 -86.16 -85.21 68.78
C TRP A 464 -85.57 -85.09 70.18
N SER A 465 -85.60 -83.88 70.75
CA SER A 465 -85.16 -83.63 72.12
C SER A 465 -86.05 -84.36 73.12
N ALA A 466 -85.43 -85.09 74.04
CA ALA A 466 -86.13 -85.80 75.11
C ALA A 466 -86.51 -84.87 76.28
N THR A 467 -85.78 -83.76 76.46
CA THR A 467 -85.96 -82.82 77.57
C THR A 467 -86.83 -81.62 77.21
N GLU A 468 -86.95 -81.30 75.92
CA GLU A 468 -87.73 -80.17 75.42
C GLU A 468 -88.71 -80.64 74.31
N PRO A 469 -89.99 -80.89 74.66
CA PRO A 469 -90.99 -81.31 73.69
C PRO A 469 -91.14 -80.30 72.55
N GLY A 470 -91.18 -80.80 71.32
CA GLY A 470 -91.28 -80.00 70.11
C GLY A 470 -89.95 -79.49 69.53
N TRP A 471 -88.79 -79.87 70.09
CA TRP A 471 -87.49 -79.54 69.50
C TRP A 471 -86.85 -80.73 68.77
N LEU A 472 -86.37 -80.50 67.55
CA LEU A 472 -85.52 -81.42 66.79
C LEU A 472 -84.10 -80.89 66.80
N GLN A 473 -83.10 -81.75 66.99
CA GLN A 473 -81.68 -81.38 66.94
C GLN A 473 -80.89 -82.38 66.09
N GLY A 474 -79.77 -81.94 65.52
CA GLY A 474 -78.89 -82.81 64.74
C GLY A 474 -77.65 -82.09 64.26
N MET A 475 -76.92 -82.76 63.37
CA MET A 475 -75.77 -82.21 62.68
C MET A 475 -76.02 -82.07 61.18
N ALA A 476 -75.44 -81.05 60.59
CA ALA A 476 -75.41 -80.80 59.16
C ALA A 476 -73.97 -80.40 58.81
N TYR A 477 -73.40 -81.03 57.79
CA TYR A 477 -72.04 -80.78 57.32
C TYR A 477 -72.07 -80.27 55.89
N ASP A 478 -71.10 -79.46 55.54
CA ASP A 478 -70.95 -78.85 54.23
C ASP A 478 -69.45 -78.81 53.93
N ASP A 479 -69.04 -79.19 52.73
CA ASP A 479 -67.65 -79.28 52.30
C ASP A 479 -67.13 -78.00 51.62
N GLY A 480 -68.02 -77.06 51.31
CA GLY A 480 -67.67 -75.76 50.73
C GLY A 480 -68.02 -74.55 51.61
N MET A 481 -68.96 -73.73 51.14
CA MET A 481 -69.20 -72.36 51.65
C MET A 481 -69.90 -72.31 53.03
N GLY A 482 -70.29 -73.46 53.55
CA GLY A 482 -70.98 -73.65 54.81
C GLY A 482 -72.50 -73.57 54.67
N LEU A 483 -73.19 -73.97 55.73
CA LEU A 483 -74.65 -73.99 55.77
C LEU A 483 -75.26 -72.59 55.78
N ARG A 484 -76.33 -72.40 55.00
CA ARG A 484 -77.17 -71.19 55.00
C ARG A 484 -78.35 -71.35 55.94
N ALA A 485 -79.08 -72.45 55.83
CA ALA A 485 -80.33 -72.65 56.55
C ALA A 485 -80.65 -74.13 56.76
N VAL A 486 -81.45 -74.38 57.80
CA VAL A 486 -81.99 -75.68 58.16
C VAL A 486 -83.42 -75.47 58.61
N TRP A 487 -84.37 -76.26 58.08
CA TRP A 487 -85.78 -76.12 58.43
C TRP A 487 -86.53 -77.44 58.30
N LEU A 488 -87.69 -77.53 58.95
CA LEU A 488 -88.64 -78.60 58.72
C LEU A 488 -89.73 -78.14 57.78
N GLN A 489 -90.05 -78.98 56.79
CA GLN A 489 -91.11 -78.73 55.83
C GLN A 489 -92.13 -79.87 55.80
N HIS A 490 -93.39 -79.52 56.02
CA HIS A 490 -94.51 -80.47 55.94
C HIS A 490 -95.06 -80.55 54.52
N SER A 491 -95.60 -81.71 54.16
CA SER A 491 -96.30 -81.95 52.88
C SER A 491 -97.46 -80.96 52.59
N SER A 492 -98.07 -80.38 53.62
CA SER A 492 -99.14 -79.37 53.48
C SER A 492 -98.63 -77.95 53.26
N GLY A 493 -97.31 -77.73 53.17
CA GLY A 493 -96.68 -76.41 53.00
C GLY A 493 -96.34 -75.67 54.31
N GLN A 494 -96.58 -76.27 55.48
CA GLN A 494 -96.10 -75.68 56.75
C GLN A 494 -94.57 -75.76 56.85
N ARG A 495 -93.94 -74.69 57.35
CA ARG A 495 -92.49 -74.57 57.53
C ARG A 495 -92.15 -74.14 58.95
N CYS A 496 -91.17 -74.80 59.55
CA CYS A 496 -90.59 -74.44 60.84
C CYS A 496 -89.08 -74.22 60.65
N ASP A 497 -88.63 -72.98 60.72
CA ASP A 497 -87.21 -72.64 60.56
C ASP A 497 -86.37 -73.06 61.77
N GLY A 498 -85.15 -73.48 61.49
CA GLY A 498 -84.15 -73.90 62.46
C GLY A 498 -83.10 -72.83 62.72
N GLU A 499 -82.38 -73.02 63.82
CA GLU A 499 -81.22 -72.23 64.21
C GLU A 499 -79.96 -73.09 64.09
N LEU A 500 -78.93 -72.55 63.44
CA LEU A 500 -77.56 -73.08 63.45
C LEU A 500 -76.86 -72.55 64.70
N ILE A 501 -76.55 -73.42 65.65
CA ILE A 501 -76.10 -73.00 66.99
C ILE A 501 -74.58 -72.72 67.01
N TYR A 502 -73.80 -73.62 66.42
CA TYR A 502 -72.36 -73.54 66.20
C TYR A 502 -71.97 -74.57 65.13
N SER A 503 -70.75 -74.53 64.59
CA SER A 503 -70.35 -75.23 63.35
C SER A 503 -70.94 -76.64 63.23
N GLY A 504 -71.87 -76.75 62.27
CA GLY A 504 -72.54 -77.98 61.88
C GLY A 504 -73.63 -78.51 62.83
N HIS A 505 -74.02 -77.81 63.89
CA HIS A 505 -75.12 -78.22 64.77
C HIS A 505 -76.37 -77.37 64.57
N PHE A 506 -77.53 -78.02 64.47
CA PHE A 506 -78.80 -77.34 64.32
C PHE A 506 -79.83 -77.74 65.38
N ARG A 507 -80.77 -76.84 65.63
CA ARG A 507 -82.01 -77.13 66.37
C ARG A 507 -83.22 -76.47 65.70
N ILE A 508 -84.38 -77.11 65.76
CA ILE A 508 -85.63 -76.65 65.14
C ILE A 508 -86.76 -76.82 66.13
N GLN A 509 -87.48 -75.74 66.43
CA GLN A 509 -88.69 -75.82 67.25
C GLN A 509 -89.92 -75.96 66.36
N CYS A 510 -90.57 -77.12 66.42
CA CYS A 510 -91.77 -77.41 65.64
C CYS A 510 -92.67 -78.40 66.40
N SER A 511 -93.42 -77.89 67.38
CA SER A 511 -94.32 -78.71 68.21
C SER A 511 -95.39 -79.45 67.40
N ALA A 512 -95.73 -78.96 66.21
CA ALA A 512 -96.68 -79.60 65.29
C ALA A 512 -96.11 -80.81 64.54
N ALA A 513 -94.78 -81.01 64.56
CA ALA A 513 -94.10 -82.06 63.81
C ALA A 513 -93.78 -83.31 64.63
N GLN A 514 -93.75 -83.21 65.96
CA GLN A 514 -93.40 -84.33 66.82
C GLN A 514 -94.49 -85.42 66.78
N GLY A 515 -94.14 -86.60 66.27
CA GLY A 515 -95.06 -87.74 66.14
C GLY A 515 -96.05 -87.65 64.97
N VAL A 516 -95.85 -86.70 64.05
CA VAL A 516 -96.70 -86.52 62.85
C VAL A 516 -95.90 -86.90 61.60
N VAL A 517 -96.45 -87.83 60.81
CA VAL A 517 -95.86 -88.22 59.52
C VAL A 517 -96.06 -87.12 58.47
N GLY A 518 -95.05 -86.93 57.60
CA GLY A 518 -95.13 -85.96 56.49
C GLY A 518 -94.19 -84.76 56.61
N TRP A 519 -93.31 -84.73 57.61
CA TRP A 519 -92.27 -83.71 57.78
C TRP A 519 -90.92 -84.18 57.21
N THR A 520 -90.27 -83.28 56.47
CA THR A 520 -88.94 -83.49 55.90
C THR A 520 -88.00 -82.43 56.45
N LEU A 521 -86.88 -82.87 57.01
CA LEU A 521 -85.78 -81.98 57.36
C LEU A 521 -85.07 -81.55 56.08
N MET A 522 -84.90 -80.26 55.93
CA MET A 522 -84.20 -79.61 54.84
C MET A 522 -82.97 -78.90 55.40
N ALA A 523 -81.85 -79.03 54.70
CA ALA A 523 -80.67 -78.17 54.85
C ALA A 523 -80.36 -77.55 53.50
N GLU A 524 -79.94 -76.30 53.50
CA GLU A 524 -79.45 -75.56 52.33
C GLU A 524 -78.10 -74.97 52.70
N ASP A 525 -77.11 -75.17 51.84
CA ASP A 525 -75.82 -74.51 51.96
C ASP A 525 -75.86 -73.08 51.39
N LYS A 526 -74.74 -72.36 51.45
CA LYS A 526 -74.66 -71.02 50.87
C LYS A 526 -74.57 -71.01 49.34
N ALA A 527 -74.24 -72.14 48.71
CA ALA A 527 -74.29 -72.33 47.26
C ALA A 527 -75.74 -72.53 46.75
N GLY A 528 -76.68 -72.81 47.65
CA GLY A 528 -78.07 -73.14 47.34
C GLY A 528 -78.30 -74.62 47.08
N ASN A 529 -77.32 -75.52 47.30
CA ASN A 529 -77.56 -76.95 47.24
C ASN A 529 -78.36 -77.36 48.48
N THR A 530 -79.33 -78.25 48.28
CA THR A 530 -80.24 -78.66 49.34
C THR A 530 -80.17 -80.14 49.62
N ALA A 531 -80.08 -80.50 50.89
CA ALA A 531 -80.25 -81.85 51.35
C ALA A 531 -81.57 -82.03 52.08
N ARG A 532 -82.12 -83.25 51.95
CA ARG A 532 -83.44 -83.59 52.48
C ARG A 532 -83.40 -84.93 53.20
N ARG A 533 -83.98 -84.98 54.40
CA ARG A 533 -84.12 -86.19 55.20
C ARG A 533 -85.54 -86.31 55.74
N SER A 534 -86.27 -87.31 55.29
CA SER A 534 -87.62 -87.59 55.79
C SER A 534 -87.55 -88.03 57.25
N LEU A 535 -88.36 -87.40 58.11
CA LEU A 535 -88.50 -87.83 59.49
C LEU A 535 -89.53 -88.97 59.56
N LYS A 536 -89.18 -90.03 60.29
CA LYS A 536 -90.08 -91.16 60.54
C LYS A 536 -90.78 -91.01 61.88
#